data_AF-A0A349KHB7-F1
#
_entry.id   AF-A0A349KHB7-F1
#
_cell.length_a   1.000
_cell.length_b   1.000
_cell.length_c   1.000
_cell.angle_alpha   90.00
_cell.angle_beta   90.00
_cell.angle_gamma   90.00
#
_symmetry.space_group_name_H-M   'P 1'
#
loop_
_entity.id
_entity.type
_entity.pdbx_description
1 polymer ?
#
loop_
_entity_poly.entity_id
_entity_poly.type
_entity_poly.pdbx_seq_one_letter_code
_entity_poly.pdbx_strand_id
1 'polypeptide(L)'
;MTAAPSKIYIPRDTTACSLGADRVAEVIQQHIRKHQLALEIVRNGSRGLYWLEPMLEFETEQGRVACGPITPEKADEFMAAACWRNIDKHPLYLGLTEEIDYLKKQQRLTFARVGIIAPTSLEDYCRHGGFAGLRTALAMKPQAIISCVTDSGLRGRGGAAFPTGIKWQTVL
;
A
#
# COMPACT_ATOMS: atom_id res chain seq x y z
N MET A 1 -26.08 -6.53 6.96
CA MET A 1 -25.70 -5.97 5.64
C MET A 1 -24.57 -5.00 5.91
N THR A 2 -23.35 -5.32 5.47
CA THR A 2 -22.21 -4.39 5.58
C THR A 2 -22.48 -3.17 4.72
N ALA A 3 -22.15 -1.97 5.23
CA ALA A 3 -22.26 -0.75 4.46
C ALA A 3 -21.40 -0.86 3.18
N ALA A 4 -21.86 -0.25 2.08
CA ALA A 4 -21.08 -0.20 0.85
C ALA A 4 -19.75 0.53 1.12
N PRO A 5 -18.63 0.08 0.55
CA PRO A 5 -17.33 0.68 0.80
C PRO A 5 -17.31 2.14 0.34
N SER A 6 -16.74 3.03 1.15
CA SER A 6 -16.49 4.44 0.81
C SER A 6 -15.27 4.62 -0.09
N LYS A 7 -14.31 3.69 -0.02
CA LYS A 7 -13.04 3.77 -0.75
C LYS A 7 -12.68 2.46 -1.43
N ILE A 8 -12.11 2.60 -2.62
CA ILE A 8 -11.45 1.53 -3.37
C ILE A 8 -9.98 1.89 -3.57
N TYR A 9 -9.08 0.94 -3.33
CA TYR A 9 -7.64 1.10 -3.49
C TYR A 9 -7.21 0.35 -4.76
N ILE A 10 -6.57 1.07 -5.67
CA ILE A 10 -6.10 0.53 -6.95
C ILE A 10 -4.61 0.85 -7.09
N PRO A 11 -3.73 -0.15 -7.04
CA PRO A 11 -2.29 0.10 -7.05
C PRO A 11 -1.81 0.91 -8.26
N ARG A 12 -0.80 1.76 -8.03
CA ARG A 12 -0.08 2.55 -9.06
C ARG A 12 1.42 2.25 -9.10
N ASP A 13 1.81 1.15 -8.49
CA ASP A 13 3.15 0.59 -8.64
C ASP A 13 3.40 0.19 -10.10
N THR A 14 4.63 0.28 -10.58
CA THR A 14 4.95 0.00 -11.99
C THR A 14 4.59 -1.41 -12.42
N THR A 15 4.74 -2.42 -11.55
CA THR A 15 4.32 -3.79 -11.85
C THR A 15 2.81 -3.88 -11.98
N ALA A 16 2.04 -3.27 -11.08
CA ALA A 16 0.59 -3.23 -11.19
C ALA A 16 0.13 -2.48 -12.45
N CYS A 17 0.75 -1.34 -12.77
CA CYS A 17 0.48 -0.57 -13.99
C CYS A 17 0.78 -1.40 -15.26
N SER A 18 1.88 -2.17 -15.27
CA SER A 18 2.20 -3.07 -16.39
C SER A 18 1.17 -4.17 -16.61
N LEU A 19 0.41 -4.52 -15.57
CA LEU A 19 -0.70 -5.48 -15.60
C LEU A 19 -2.07 -4.79 -15.81
N GLY A 20 -2.08 -3.50 -16.15
CA GLY A 20 -3.28 -2.77 -16.54
C GLY A 20 -3.98 -1.99 -15.42
N ALA A 21 -3.38 -1.82 -14.24
CA ALA A 21 -4.01 -1.14 -13.11
C ALA A 21 -4.48 0.31 -13.41
N ASP A 22 -3.78 1.04 -14.29
CA ASP A 22 -4.23 2.38 -14.71
C ASP A 22 -5.54 2.33 -15.51
N ARG A 23 -5.66 1.37 -16.45
CA ARG A 23 -6.90 1.16 -17.20
C ARG A 23 -8.05 0.74 -16.29
N VAL A 24 -7.78 -0.14 -15.32
CA VAL A 24 -8.76 -0.53 -14.30
C VAL A 24 -9.24 0.70 -13.52
N ALA A 25 -8.31 1.56 -13.07
CA ALA A 25 -8.66 2.79 -12.38
C ALA A 25 -9.48 3.75 -13.25
N GLU A 26 -9.15 3.89 -14.53
CA GLU A 26 -9.89 4.72 -15.49
C GLU A 26 -11.32 4.22 -15.69
N VAL A 27 -11.50 2.92 -15.94
CA VAL A 27 -12.82 2.28 -16.11
C VAL A 27 -13.69 2.52 -14.88
N ILE A 28 -13.16 2.24 -13.68
CA ILE A 28 -13.87 2.42 -12.42
C ILE A 28 -14.20 3.91 -12.20
N GLN A 29 -13.25 4.82 -12.48
CA GLN A 29 -13.46 6.25 -12.33
C GLN A 29 -14.55 6.79 -13.26
N GLN A 30 -14.60 6.32 -14.50
CA GLN A 30 -15.64 6.67 -15.47
C GLN A 30 -17.01 6.19 -14.99
N HIS A 31 -17.09 4.94 -14.50
CA HIS A 31 -18.33 4.40 -13.95
C HIS A 31 -18.81 5.19 -12.72
N ILE A 32 -17.92 5.51 -11.78
CA ILE A 32 -18.23 6.35 -10.60
C ILE A 32 -18.82 7.70 -11.03
N ARG A 33 -18.21 8.37 -12.02
CA ARG A 33 -18.71 9.66 -12.53
C ARG A 33 -20.06 9.53 -13.21
N LYS A 34 -20.21 8.54 -14.09
CA LYS A 34 -21.45 8.29 -14.85
C LYS A 34 -22.64 8.04 -13.94
N HIS A 35 -22.43 7.33 -12.85
CA HIS A 35 -23.48 6.92 -11.90
C HIS A 35 -23.49 7.74 -10.60
N GLN A 36 -22.67 8.79 -10.51
CA GLN A 36 -22.56 9.69 -9.34
C GLN A 36 -22.39 8.92 -8.01
N LEU A 37 -21.53 7.90 -8.02
CA LEU A 37 -21.31 7.06 -6.85
C LEU A 37 -20.45 7.81 -5.81
N ALA A 38 -20.83 7.71 -4.54
CA ALA A 38 -20.03 8.18 -3.41
C ALA A 38 -18.89 7.18 -3.08
N LEU A 39 -18.07 6.86 -4.07
CA LEU A 39 -16.92 5.96 -3.96
C LEU A 39 -15.66 6.72 -4.39
N GLU A 40 -14.66 6.75 -3.51
CA GLU A 40 -13.38 7.40 -3.77
C GLU A 40 -12.34 6.36 -4.24
N ILE A 41 -11.59 6.67 -5.29
CA ILE A 41 -10.43 5.86 -5.71
C ILE A 41 -9.17 6.40 -5.04
N VAL A 42 -8.49 5.55 -4.28
CA VAL A 42 -7.15 5.80 -3.76
C VAL A 42 -6.13 5.03 -4.60
N ARG A 43 -5.20 5.75 -5.24
CA ARG A 43 -4.09 5.12 -5.97
C ARG A 43 -2.91 4.84 -5.02
N ASN A 44 -2.95 3.71 -4.32
CA ASN A 44 -1.92 3.25 -3.38
C ASN A 44 -0.71 2.59 -4.07
N GLY A 45 0.35 2.29 -3.32
CA GLY A 45 1.40 1.39 -3.82
C GLY A 45 0.90 -0.06 -3.99
N SER A 46 1.76 -0.96 -4.48
CA SER A 46 1.48 -2.41 -4.43
C SER A 46 1.76 -2.97 -3.04
N ARG A 47 1.00 -3.99 -2.62
CA ARG A 47 1.30 -4.80 -1.43
C ARG A 47 2.48 -5.74 -1.63
N GLY A 48 2.90 -5.99 -2.87
CA GLY A 48 4.00 -6.90 -3.25
C GLY A 48 3.55 -8.32 -3.61
N LEU A 49 2.25 -8.59 -3.71
CA LEU A 49 1.69 -9.88 -4.12
C LEU A 49 1.45 -9.87 -5.63
N TYR A 50 2.52 -9.79 -6.42
CA TYR A 50 2.42 -9.49 -7.85
C TYR A 50 1.62 -10.50 -8.67
N TRP A 51 1.42 -11.73 -8.18
CA TRP A 51 0.54 -12.72 -8.83
C TRP A 51 -0.96 -12.40 -8.67
N LEU A 52 -1.31 -11.46 -7.78
CA LEU A 52 -2.67 -10.97 -7.57
C LEU A 52 -2.90 -9.58 -8.18
N GLU A 53 -1.85 -8.94 -8.71
CA GLU A 53 -1.98 -7.60 -9.29
C GLU A 53 -2.68 -7.63 -10.67
N PRO A 54 -3.58 -6.66 -10.99
CA PRO A 54 -4.06 -5.58 -10.15
C PRO A 54 -4.97 -6.09 -9.02
N MET A 55 -4.54 -5.91 -7.77
CA MET A 55 -5.26 -6.35 -6.58
C MET A 55 -5.98 -5.14 -6.00
N LEU A 56 -7.30 -5.17 -6.04
CA LEU A 56 -8.12 -4.10 -5.52
C LEU A 56 -8.37 -4.34 -4.04
N GLU A 57 -8.34 -3.28 -3.23
CA GLU A 57 -8.80 -3.34 -1.85
C GLU A 57 -10.04 -2.45 -1.65
N PHE A 58 -10.92 -2.85 -0.75
CA PHE A 58 -12.15 -2.12 -0.43
C PHE A 58 -12.18 -1.83 1.07
N GLU A 59 -12.47 -0.58 1.43
CA GLU A 59 -12.59 -0.17 2.83
C GLU A 59 -13.87 -0.72 3.44
N THR A 60 -13.75 -1.41 4.57
CA THR A 60 -14.89 -1.91 5.35
C THR A 60 -14.68 -1.62 6.83
N GLU A 61 -15.71 -1.81 7.65
CA GLU A 61 -15.64 -1.64 9.11
C GLU A 61 -14.61 -2.58 9.77
N GLN A 62 -14.33 -3.74 9.16
CA GLN A 62 -13.36 -4.71 9.68
C GLN A 62 -11.92 -4.45 9.21
N GLY A 63 -11.72 -3.40 8.39
CA GLY A 63 -10.47 -3.13 7.69
C GLY A 63 -10.62 -3.35 6.18
N ARG A 64 -9.49 -3.33 5.48
CA ARG A 64 -9.51 -3.52 4.03
C ARG A 64 -9.63 -4.99 3.66
N VAL A 65 -10.51 -5.28 2.72
CA VAL A 65 -10.62 -6.59 2.09
C VAL A 65 -10.07 -6.54 0.68
N ALA A 66 -9.41 -7.61 0.23
CA ALA A 66 -8.78 -7.69 -1.07
C ALA A 66 -9.59 -8.54 -2.06
N CYS A 67 -9.49 -8.18 -3.34
CA CYS A 67 -10.03 -8.94 -4.45
C CYS A 67 -9.11 -8.79 -5.66
N GLY A 68 -8.69 -9.90 -6.27
CA GLY A 68 -7.79 -9.83 -7.41
C GLY A 68 -7.32 -11.19 -7.92
N PRO A 69 -6.74 -11.24 -9.13
CA PRO A 69 -6.46 -10.08 -10.00
C PRO A 69 -7.69 -9.59 -10.78
N ILE A 70 -7.91 -8.28 -10.78
CA ILE A 70 -8.94 -7.62 -11.60
C ILE A 70 -8.25 -6.99 -12.82
N THR A 71 -8.47 -7.59 -13.99
CA THR A 71 -7.91 -7.08 -15.26
C THR A 71 -8.82 -6.01 -15.86
N PRO A 72 -8.33 -5.19 -16.81
CA PRO A 72 -9.16 -4.19 -17.49
C PRO A 72 -10.44 -4.77 -18.11
N GLU A 73 -10.37 -5.97 -18.68
CA GLU A 73 -11.51 -6.63 -19.33
C GLU A 73 -12.59 -7.03 -18.32
N LYS A 74 -12.19 -7.38 -17.09
CA LYS A 74 -13.11 -7.72 -16.00
C LYS A 74 -13.63 -6.48 -15.27
N ALA A 75 -12.97 -5.34 -15.40
CA ALA A 75 -13.33 -4.13 -14.64
C ALA A 75 -14.71 -3.59 -15.03
N ASP A 76 -15.07 -3.63 -16.31
CA ASP A 76 -16.40 -3.19 -16.77
C ASP A 76 -17.52 -4.08 -16.21
N GLU A 77 -17.36 -5.40 -16.30
CA GLU A 77 -18.32 -6.37 -15.74
C GLU A 77 -18.41 -6.22 -14.21
N PHE A 78 -17.26 -6.11 -13.55
CA PHE A 78 -17.17 -5.87 -12.10
C PHE A 78 -17.96 -4.63 -11.68
N MET A 79 -17.85 -3.55 -12.47
CA MET A 79 -18.59 -2.31 -12.21
C MET A 79 -20.08 -2.39 -12.60
N ALA A 80 -20.42 -3.06 -13.68
CA ALA A 80 -21.81 -3.24 -14.10
C ALA A 80 -22.61 -4.10 -13.10
N ALA A 81 -22.00 -5.16 -12.57
CA ALA A 81 -22.61 -6.10 -11.65
C ALA A 81 -22.65 -5.62 -10.19
N ALA A 82 -22.23 -4.38 -9.90
CA ALA A 82 -22.17 -3.86 -8.54
C ALA A 82 -21.29 -4.69 -7.57
N CYS A 83 -20.26 -5.39 -8.07
CA CYS A 83 -19.51 -6.38 -7.30
C CYS A 83 -18.87 -5.81 -6.02
N TRP A 84 -18.43 -4.54 -6.03
CA TRP A 84 -17.85 -3.88 -4.84
C TRP A 84 -18.83 -3.72 -3.67
N ARG A 85 -20.15 -3.79 -3.91
CA ARG A 85 -21.16 -3.74 -2.84
C ARG A 85 -21.33 -5.07 -2.09
N ASN A 86 -20.93 -6.18 -2.70
CA ASN A 86 -21.01 -7.54 -2.13
C ASN A 86 -19.72 -8.31 -2.45
N ILE A 87 -18.58 -7.70 -2.11
CA ILE A 87 -17.27 -8.19 -2.53
C ILE A 87 -16.95 -9.57 -1.95
N ASP A 88 -17.52 -9.91 -0.79
CA ASP A 88 -17.43 -11.20 -0.11
C ASP A 88 -17.97 -12.37 -0.93
N LYS A 89 -18.84 -12.10 -1.90
CA LYS A 89 -19.41 -13.12 -2.80
C LYS A 89 -18.65 -13.23 -4.13
N HIS A 90 -17.67 -12.37 -4.36
CA HIS A 90 -16.94 -12.36 -5.62
C HIS A 90 -16.00 -13.58 -5.70
N PRO A 91 -15.90 -14.29 -6.84
CA PRO A 91 -15.05 -15.49 -6.96
C PRO A 91 -13.55 -15.24 -6.69
N LEU A 92 -13.11 -13.99 -6.85
CA LEU A 92 -11.73 -13.56 -6.58
C LEU A 92 -11.56 -12.86 -5.22
N TYR A 93 -12.52 -13.00 -4.31
CA TYR A 93 -12.42 -12.47 -2.96
C TYR A 93 -11.31 -13.17 -2.17
N LEU A 94 -10.49 -12.37 -1.47
CA LEU A 94 -9.30 -12.86 -0.76
C LEU A 94 -9.41 -12.70 0.77
N GLY A 95 -10.50 -12.14 1.28
CA GLY A 95 -10.63 -11.83 2.71
C GLY A 95 -9.98 -10.50 3.11
N LEU A 96 -9.74 -10.32 4.41
CA LEU A 96 -9.00 -9.17 4.94
C LEU A 96 -7.57 -9.18 4.40
N THR A 97 -7.13 -8.07 3.81
CA THR A 97 -5.81 -7.99 3.13
C THR A 97 -4.67 -8.34 4.08
N GLU A 98 -4.71 -7.85 5.32
CA GLU A 98 -3.66 -8.11 6.33
C GLU A 98 -3.67 -9.55 6.85
N GLU A 99 -4.77 -10.29 6.65
CA GLU A 99 -4.89 -11.69 7.07
C GLU A 99 -4.45 -12.67 5.97
N ILE A 100 -4.13 -12.18 4.77
CA ILE A 100 -3.52 -13.01 3.73
C ILE A 100 -2.19 -13.54 4.27
N ASP A 101 -2.07 -14.87 4.33
CA ASP A 101 -0.96 -15.59 4.96
C ASP A 101 0.43 -15.08 4.54
N TYR A 102 0.59 -14.75 3.25
CA TYR A 102 1.83 -14.20 2.70
C TYR A 102 2.22 -12.85 3.33
N LEU A 103 1.24 -11.99 3.63
CA LEU A 103 1.45 -10.69 4.27
C LEU A 103 1.60 -10.83 5.78
N LYS A 104 0.67 -11.56 6.40
CA LYS A 104 0.58 -11.73 7.85
C LYS A 104 1.86 -12.29 8.47
N LYS A 105 2.57 -13.16 7.74
CA LYS A 105 3.80 -13.82 8.20
C LYS A 105 5.07 -12.98 7.97
N GLN A 106 4.97 -11.74 7.49
CA GLN A 106 6.14 -10.86 7.26
C GLN A 106 6.44 -9.93 8.43
N GLN A 107 7.72 -9.58 8.58
CA GLN A 107 8.19 -8.51 9.45
C GLN A 107 8.46 -7.23 8.63
N ARG A 108 7.39 -6.49 8.28
CA ARG A 108 7.49 -5.31 7.40
C ARG A 108 7.97 -4.06 8.14
N LEU A 109 9.20 -4.04 8.65
CA LEU A 109 9.77 -2.85 9.31
C LEU A 109 9.94 -1.68 8.32
N THR A 110 10.71 -1.88 7.26
CA THR A 110 10.93 -0.87 6.21
C THR A 110 9.70 -0.69 5.32
N PHE A 111 9.00 -1.80 5.03
CA PHE A 111 7.86 -1.86 4.11
C PHE A 111 6.50 -1.63 4.78
N ALA A 112 6.49 -1.11 6.02
CA ALA A 112 5.30 -0.97 6.87
C ALA A 112 4.15 -0.22 6.18
N ARG A 113 4.46 0.75 5.32
CA ARG A 113 3.46 1.60 4.62
C ARG A 113 3.24 1.21 3.16
N VAL A 114 4.11 0.37 2.60
CA VAL A 114 4.09 0.04 1.16
C VAL A 114 2.81 -0.73 0.84
N GLY A 115 2.03 -0.20 -0.09
CA GLY A 115 0.70 -0.72 -0.45
C GLY A 115 -0.43 -0.30 0.48
N ILE A 116 -0.14 0.39 1.59
CA ILE A 116 -1.16 0.90 2.51
C ILE A 116 -1.62 2.30 2.09
N ILE A 117 -0.67 3.19 1.81
CA ILE A 117 -0.92 4.62 1.61
C ILE A 117 -0.90 5.03 0.14
N ALA A 118 -1.47 6.20 -0.17
CA ALA A 118 -1.15 6.89 -1.40
C ALA A 118 0.31 7.38 -1.36
N PRO A 119 1.19 6.99 -2.30
CA PRO A 119 2.63 7.21 -2.18
C PRO A 119 3.05 8.69 -2.24
N THR A 120 2.20 9.56 -2.81
CA THR A 120 2.45 11.00 -2.92
C THR A 120 1.64 11.83 -1.89
N SER A 121 0.95 11.18 -0.95
CA SER A 121 0.20 11.87 0.10
C SER A 121 1.08 12.07 1.34
N LEU A 122 1.44 13.33 1.60
CA LEU A 122 2.15 13.71 2.82
C LEU A 122 1.28 13.45 4.06
N GLU A 123 -0.03 13.68 3.95
CA GLU A 123 -0.96 13.46 5.05
C GLU A 123 -1.02 11.98 5.44
N ASP A 124 -1.18 11.08 4.47
CA ASP A 124 -1.17 9.63 4.74
C ASP A 124 0.19 9.20 5.32
N TYR A 125 1.29 9.72 4.77
CA TYR A 125 2.62 9.43 5.29
C TYR A 125 2.73 9.81 6.77
N CYS A 126 2.35 11.04 7.14
CA CYS A 126 2.32 11.52 8.52
C CYS A 126 1.41 10.67 9.43
N ARG A 127 0.19 10.34 8.97
CA ARG A 127 -0.78 9.53 9.72
C ARG A 127 -0.24 8.14 10.05
N HIS A 128 0.67 7.61 9.22
CA HIS A 128 1.33 6.31 9.41
C HIS A 128 2.76 6.44 9.97
N GLY A 129 3.00 7.43 10.83
CA GLY A 129 4.27 7.62 11.54
C GLY A 129 5.40 8.25 10.69
N GLY A 130 5.07 8.74 9.50
CA GLY A 130 5.98 9.50 8.66
C GLY A 130 6.55 10.72 9.38
N PHE A 131 7.81 11.01 9.09
CA PHE A 131 8.62 12.05 9.73
C PHE A 131 8.83 11.93 11.25
N ALA A 132 8.30 10.91 11.93
CA ALA A 132 8.53 10.75 13.37
C ALA A 132 10.03 10.64 13.70
N GLY A 133 10.75 9.76 12.99
CA GLY A 133 12.20 9.63 13.15
C GLY A 133 12.98 10.90 12.78
N LEU A 134 12.52 11.64 11.76
CA LEU A 134 13.14 12.92 11.38
C LEU A 134 12.95 13.97 12.47
N ARG A 135 11.74 14.12 13.02
CA ARG A 135 11.47 15.06 14.12
C ARG A 135 12.34 14.75 15.34
N THR A 136 12.50 13.48 15.69
CA THR A 136 13.42 13.07 16.76
C THR A 136 14.86 13.44 16.42
N ALA A 137 15.34 13.13 15.21
CA ALA A 137 16.71 13.40 14.79
C ALA A 137 17.04 14.91 14.79
N LEU A 138 16.10 15.78 14.42
CA LEU A 138 16.29 17.24 14.45
C LEU A 138 16.51 17.80 15.86
N ALA A 139 16.08 17.09 16.91
CA ALA A 139 16.32 17.44 18.30
C ALA A 139 17.60 16.81 18.89
N MET A 140 18.34 16.02 18.08
CA MET A 140 19.54 15.29 18.51
C MET A 140 20.81 15.96 17.98
N LYS A 141 21.91 15.81 18.73
CA LYS A 141 23.25 16.12 18.20
C LYS A 141 23.64 15.09 17.12
N PRO A 142 24.40 15.46 16.08
CA PRO A 142 24.82 14.54 15.02
C PRO A 142 25.42 13.22 15.53
N GLN A 143 26.31 13.30 16.53
CA GLN A 143 26.95 12.12 17.14
C GLN A 143 25.94 11.15 17.79
N ALA A 144 24.86 11.66 18.38
CA ALA A 144 23.82 10.83 18.98
C ALA A 144 23.01 10.09 17.92
N ILE A 145 22.81 10.69 16.74
CA ILE A 145 22.15 10.03 15.60
C ILE A 145 23.02 8.87 15.09
N ILE A 146 24.34 9.10 14.93
CA ILE A 146 25.28 8.06 14.50
C ILE A 146 25.34 6.91 15.52
N SER A 147 25.32 7.23 16.82
CA SER A 147 25.29 6.22 17.88
C SER A 147 24.03 5.37 17.79
N CYS A 148 22.84 5.97 17.64
CA CYS A 148 21.58 5.26 17.45
C CYS A 148 21.61 4.31 16.23
N VAL A 149 22.16 4.77 15.09
CA VAL A 149 22.30 3.91 13.89
C VAL A 149 23.31 2.79 14.12
N THR A 150 24.39 3.04 14.85
CA THR A 150 25.39 2.02 15.21
C THR A 150 24.78 0.96 16.12
N ASP A 151 24.08 1.38 17.16
CA ASP A 151 23.43 0.51 18.16
C ASP A 151 22.31 -0.34 17.53
N SER A 152 21.65 0.16 16.47
CA SER A 152 20.67 -0.62 15.70
C SER A 152 21.26 -1.82 14.96
N GLY A 153 22.59 -1.88 14.80
CA GLY A 153 23.27 -2.92 14.02
C GLY A 153 22.98 -2.85 12.52
N LEU A 154 22.50 -1.70 12.00
CA LEU A 154 22.19 -1.56 10.58
C LEU A 154 23.45 -1.76 9.73
N ARG A 155 23.32 -2.63 8.72
CA ARG A 155 24.33 -2.89 7.69
C ARG A 155 23.82 -2.44 6.33
N GLY A 156 24.74 -2.06 5.45
CA GLY A 156 24.41 -1.64 4.09
C GLY A 156 23.64 -2.71 3.30
N ARG A 157 22.44 -2.38 2.82
CA ARG A 157 21.55 -3.33 2.12
C ARG A 157 21.82 -3.45 0.61
N GLY A 158 22.87 -2.80 0.10
CA GLY A 158 23.30 -2.88 -1.30
C GLY A 158 24.18 -4.09 -1.65
N GLY A 159 24.37 -5.04 -0.72
CA GLY A 159 25.12 -6.28 -0.95
C GLY A 159 26.32 -6.46 -0.01
N ALA A 160 27.23 -5.48 0.04
CA ALA A 160 28.48 -5.58 0.81
C ALA A 160 28.29 -5.63 2.35
N ALA A 161 27.13 -5.24 2.85
CA ALA A 161 26.76 -5.32 4.27
C ALA A 161 27.77 -4.67 5.23
N PHE A 162 28.44 -3.60 4.79
CA PHE A 162 29.31 -2.77 5.62
C PHE A 162 28.48 -2.08 6.73
N PRO A 163 28.96 -1.99 7.99
CA PRO A 163 28.22 -1.34 9.07
C PRO A 163 27.90 0.13 8.76
N THR A 164 26.61 0.47 8.74
CA THR A 164 26.14 1.81 8.33
C THR A 164 26.61 2.88 9.30
N GLY A 165 26.55 2.60 10.61
CA GLY A 165 27.00 3.54 11.66
C GLY A 165 28.48 3.89 11.55
N ILE A 166 29.36 2.89 11.33
CA ILE A 166 30.80 3.13 11.13
C ILE A 166 31.04 3.99 9.90
N LYS A 167 30.34 3.72 8.79
CA LYS A 167 30.46 4.54 7.58
C LYS A 167 30.11 6.00 7.84
N TRP A 168 29.05 6.25 8.61
CA TRP A 168 28.63 7.62 8.94
C TRP A 168 29.61 8.29 9.91
N GLN A 169 30.15 7.55 10.88
CA GLN A 169 31.16 8.05 11.82
C GLN A 169 32.43 8.57 11.12
N THR A 170 32.84 7.95 10.01
CA THR A 170 34.01 8.39 9.24
C THR A 170 33.77 9.69 8.47
N VAL A 171 32.51 10.09 8.25
CA VAL A 171 32.16 11.29 7.47
C VAL A 171 31.94 12.52 8.36
N LEU A 172 31.52 12.34 9.63
CA LEU A 172 31.27 13.44 10.57
C LEU A 172 32.56 14.17 10.94
#